data_AF-A0A518KDJ1-F1
#
_entry.id   AF-A0A518KDJ1-F1
#
_cell.length_a   1.000
_cell.length_b   1.000
_cell.length_c   1.000
_cell.angle_alpha   90.00
_cell.angle_beta   90.00
_cell.angle_gamma   90.00
#
_symmetry.space_group_name_H-M   'P 1'
#
loop_
_entity.id
_entity.type
_entity.pdbx_description
1 polymer ?
#
loop_
_entity_poly.entity_id
_entity_poly.type
_entity_poly.pdbx_seq_one_letter_code
_entity_poly.pdbx_strand_id
1 'polypeptide(L)'
;MDTTQDLHGFSQFLANRLAAGDSALPEEMIALWRSEHPLPTEIAQSVDALQLSLDDLEAGRTEDFDIANDAIRQSHGWRAN
;
A
#
# COMPACT_ATOMS: atom_id res chain seq x y z
N MET A 1 10.23 2.20 -15.14
CA MET A 1 11.03 2.91 -14.13
C MET A 1 12.50 2.69 -14.47
N ASP A 2 13.29 3.75 -14.54
CA ASP A 2 14.73 3.65 -14.74
C ASP A 2 15.36 3.14 -13.43
N THR A 3 15.69 1.86 -13.40
CA THR A 3 16.18 1.13 -12.21
C THR A 3 17.43 1.75 -11.59
N THR A 4 18.16 2.56 -12.37
CA THR A 4 19.37 3.25 -11.94
C THR A 4 19.08 4.39 -10.96
N GLN A 5 18.00 5.15 -11.16
CA GLN A 5 17.61 6.24 -10.25
C GLN A 5 17.10 5.71 -8.91
N ASP A 6 16.37 4.59 -8.95
CA ASP A 6 15.78 3.96 -7.76
C ASP A 6 16.85 3.38 -6.82
N LEU A 7 17.91 2.79 -7.39
CA LEU A 7 19.02 2.21 -6.61
C LEU A 7 19.89 3.27 -5.94
N HIS A 8 20.08 4.43 -6.59
CA HIS A 8 20.77 5.57 -5.99
C HIS A 8 19.97 6.17 -4.82
N GLY A 9 18.65 6.36 -5.02
CA GLY A 9 17.75 6.83 -3.96
C GLY A 9 17.75 5.90 -2.75
N PHE A 10 17.62 4.59 -2.97
CA PHE A 10 17.65 3.61 -1.89
C PHE A 10 18.98 3.60 -1.12
N SER A 11 20.10 3.74 -1.83
CA SER A 11 21.43 3.80 -1.20
C SER A 11 21.57 5.03 -0.28
N GLN A 12 21.05 6.18 -0.70
CA GLN A 12 21.06 7.40 0.10
C GLN A 12 20.14 7.28 1.32
N PHE A 13 18.97 6.66 1.16
CA PHE A 13 18.07 6.36 2.27
C PHE A 13 18.73 5.47 3.32
N LEU A 14 19.37 4.38 2.92
CA LEU A 14 20.08 3.50 3.85
C LEU A 14 21.17 4.24 4.62
N ALA A 15 21.95 5.07 3.92
CA ALA A 15 23.00 5.89 4.56
C ALA A 15 22.42 6.83 5.63
N ASN A 16 21.29 7.48 5.35
CA ASN A 16 20.61 8.36 6.30
C ASN A 16 20.07 7.60 7.52
N ARG A 17 19.48 6.42 7.31
CA ARG A 17 18.93 5.57 8.38
C ARG A 17 20.04 5.04 9.30
N LEU A 18 21.14 4.57 8.72
CA LEU A 18 22.32 4.14 9.49
C LEU A 18 22.94 5.29 10.28
N ALA A 19 23.05 6.49 9.67
CA ALA A 19 23.55 7.68 10.38
C ALA A 19 22.64 8.11 11.54
N ALA A 20 21.33 7.86 11.44
CA ALA A 20 20.36 8.09 12.51
C ALA A 20 20.39 7.03 13.63
N GLY A 21 21.21 5.98 13.47
CA GLY A 21 21.30 4.86 14.43
C GLY A 21 20.13 3.88 14.33
N ASP A 22 19.43 3.86 13.21
CA ASP A 22 18.33 2.93 12.96
C ASP A 22 18.89 1.49 12.87
N SER A 23 18.24 0.54 13.54
CA SER A 23 18.72 -0.84 13.70
C SER A 23 17.80 -1.87 13.05
N ALA A 24 16.89 -1.43 12.18
CA ALA A 24 15.95 -2.34 11.53
C ALA A 24 16.69 -3.31 10.58
N LEU A 25 16.07 -4.47 10.37
CA LEU A 25 16.57 -5.51 9.50
C LEU A 25 16.53 -5.06 8.03
N PRO A 26 17.36 -5.63 7.15
CA PRO A 26 17.36 -5.30 5.72
C PRO A 26 15.97 -5.40 5.06
N GLU A 27 15.18 -6.40 5.42
CA GLU A 27 13.82 -6.61 4.90
C GLU A 27 12.87 -5.50 5.35
N GLU A 28 13.01 -5.04 6.59
CA GLU A 28 12.23 -3.93 7.15
C GLU A 28 12.61 -2.60 6.48
N MET A 29 13.89 -2.40 6.18
CA MET A 29 14.37 -1.23 5.45
C MET A 29 13.85 -1.18 4.01
N ILE A 30 13.78 -2.31 3.33
CA ILE A 30 13.18 -2.40 1.98
C ILE A 30 11.68 -2.12 2.05
N ALA A 31 10.97 -2.69 3.02
CA ALA A 31 9.55 -2.44 3.22
C ALA A 31 9.28 -0.96 3.52
N LEU A 32 10.08 -0.36 4.39
CA LEU A 32 9.99 1.05 4.75
C LEU A 32 10.25 1.95 3.54
N TRP A 33 11.31 1.68 2.77
CA TRP A 33 11.60 2.42 1.54
C TRP A 33 10.42 2.41 0.57
N ARG A 34 9.85 1.23 0.30
CA ARG A 34 8.69 1.09 -0.59
C ARG A 34 7.46 1.82 -0.08
N SER A 35 7.24 1.85 1.24
CA SER A 35 6.13 2.59 1.83
C SER A 35 6.28 4.11 1.69
N GLU A 36 7.52 4.61 1.78
CA GLU A 36 7.83 6.04 1.64
C GLU A 36 7.95 6.47 0.16
N HIS A 37 8.23 5.53 -0.73
CA HIS A 37 8.44 5.75 -2.16
C HIS A 37 7.53 4.83 -2.99
N PRO A 38 6.21 4.99 -2.88
CA PRO A 38 5.28 4.19 -3.65
C PRO A 38 5.46 4.44 -5.16
N LEU A 39 5.24 3.39 -5.95
CA LEU A 39 5.31 3.48 -7.40
C LEU A 39 4.20 4.41 -7.91
N PRO A 40 4.42 5.16 -9.01
CA PRO A 40 3.38 6.01 -9.59
C PRO A 40 2.07 5.26 -9.90
N THR A 41 2.17 3.98 -10.25
CA THR A 41 1.02 3.10 -10.48
C THR A 41 0.25 2.78 -9.20
N GLU A 42 0.93 2.58 -8.08
CA GLU A 42 0.31 2.31 -6.78
C GLU A 42 -0.38 3.58 -6.24
N ILE A 43 0.21 4.75 -6.48
CA ILE A 43 -0.42 6.04 -6.19
C ILE A 43 -1.70 6.21 -7.02
N ALA A 44 -1.64 5.98 -8.33
CA ALA A 44 -2.79 6.09 -9.21
C ALA A 44 -3.94 5.15 -8.78
N GLN A 45 -3.62 3.89 -8.49
CA GLN A 45 -4.60 2.91 -7.98
C GLN A 45 -5.22 3.35 -6.65
N SER A 46 -4.43 3.92 -5.75
CA SER A 46 -4.93 4.44 -4.48
C SER A 46 -5.87 5.63 -4.67
N VAL A 47 -5.55 6.54 -5.60
CA VAL A 47 -6.40 7.68 -5.95
C VAL A 47 -7.72 7.20 -6.57
N ASP A 48 -7.67 6.26 -7.51
CA ASP A 48 -8.86 5.70 -8.15
C ASP A 48 -9.77 5.02 -7.12
N ALA A 49 -9.20 4.26 -6.17
CA ALA A 49 -9.96 3.61 -5.10
C ALA A 49 -10.62 4.62 -4.15
N LEU A 50 -9.92 5.72 -3.83
CA LEU A 50 -10.49 6.80 -3.02
C LEU A 50 -11.62 7.52 -3.76
N GLN A 51 -11.45 7.80 -5.05
CA GLN A 51 -12.50 8.43 -5.86
C GLN A 51 -13.75 7.55 -5.93
N LEU A 52 -13.57 6.25 -6.18
CA LEU A 52 -14.67 5.29 -6.15
C LEU A 52 -15.41 5.29 -4.81
N SER A 53 -14.66 5.30 -3.70
CA SER A 53 -15.23 5.35 -2.35
C SER A 53 -16.03 6.63 -2.10
N LEU A 54 -15.57 7.78 -2.61
CA LEU A 54 -16.29 9.04 -2.53
C LEU A 54 -17.57 9.01 -3.37
N ASP A 55 -17.51 8.50 -4.59
CA ASP A 55 -18.66 8.37 -5.49
C ASP A 55 -19.72 7.42 -4.90
N ASP A 56 -19.30 6.37 -4.19
CA ASP A 56 -20.18 5.46 -3.47
C ASP A 56 -20.85 6.13 -2.26
N LEU A 57 -20.09 6.91 -1.48
CA LEU A 57 -20.64 7.69 -0.37
C LEU A 57 -21.65 8.73 -0.86
N GLU A 58 -21.35 9.48 -1.91
CA GLU A 58 -22.25 10.49 -2.49
C GLU A 58 -23.54 9.87 -3.04
N ALA A 59 -23.45 8.68 -3.63
CA ALA A 59 -24.60 7.95 -4.12
C ALA A 59 -25.39 7.20 -3.03
N GLY A 60 -24.94 7.26 -1.76
CA GLY A 60 -25.53 6.50 -0.65
C GLY A 60 -25.34 4.98 -0.78
N ARG A 61 -24.39 4.53 -1.62
CA ARG A 61 -23.98 3.13 -1.75
C ARG A 61 -22.99 2.79 -0.64
N THR A 62 -23.45 2.85 0.60
CA THR A 62 -22.72 2.28 1.73
C THR A 62 -23.13 0.82 1.87
N GLU A 63 -22.29 -0.09 1.41
CA GLU A 63 -22.45 -1.50 1.75
C GLU A 63 -22.00 -1.70 3.20
N ASP A 64 -22.79 -2.47 3.98
CA ASP A 64 -22.38 -2.84 5.33
C ASP A 64 -21.09 -3.67 5.23
N PHE A 65 -20.12 -3.35 6.07
CA PHE A 65 -18.84 -4.05 6.11
C PHE A 65 -19.04 -5.56 6.22
N ASP A 66 -20.03 -6.00 7.00
CA ASP A 66 -20.31 -7.44 7.18
C ASP A 66 -20.79 -8.10 5.88
N ILE A 67 -21.57 -7.40 5.06
CA ILE A 67 -22.07 -7.90 3.76
C ILE A 67 -20.92 -7.98 2.75
N ALA A 68 -20.11 -6.92 2.64
CA ALA A 68 -18.96 -6.90 1.74
C ALA A 68 -17.92 -7.97 2.15
N ASN A 69 -17.67 -8.11 3.45
CA ASN A 69 -16.76 -9.10 4.00
C ASN A 69 -17.26 -10.54 3.74
N ASP A 70 -18.55 -10.81 3.89
CA ASP A 70 -19.13 -12.11 3.57
C ASP A 70 -19.05 -12.43 2.07
N ALA A 71 -19.26 -11.44 1.19
CA ALA A 71 -19.09 -11.61 -0.25
C ALA A 71 -17.64 -11.95 -0.64
N ILE A 72 -16.66 -11.28 -0.03
CA ILE A 72 -15.23 -11.55 -0.22
C ILE A 72 -14.86 -12.94 0.33
N ARG A 73 -15.37 -13.30 1.51
CA ARG A 73 -15.15 -14.64 2.10
C ARG A 73 -15.69 -15.73 1.20
N GLN A 74 -16.88 -15.56 0.64
CA GLN A 74 -17.48 -16.50 -0.29
C GLN A 74 -16.69 -16.61 -1.60
N SER A 75 -16.23 -15.48 -2.17
CA SER A 75 -15.45 -15.48 -3.41
C SER A 75 -14.07 -16.12 -3.26
N HIS A 76 -13.46 -16.03 -2.07
CA HIS A 76 -12.17 -16.67 -1.75
C HIS A 76 -12.31 -18.05 -1.08
N GLY A 77 -13.53 -18.58 -0.97
CA GLY A 77 -13.80 -19.91 -0.41
C GLY A 77 -13.53 -20.03 1.10
N TRP A 78 -13.45 -18.91 1.81
CA TRP A 78 -13.32 -18.88 3.26
C TRP A 78 -14.65 -19.27 3.90
N ARG A 79 -14.73 -20.49 4.43
CA ARG A 79 -15.90 -20.93 5.18
C ARG A 79 -15.97 -20.16 6.50
N ALA A 80 -17.09 -19.50 6.76
CA ALA A 80 -17.46 -19.09 8.11
C ALA A 80 -17.61 -20.38 8.94
N ASN A 81 -16.85 -20.47 10.03
CA ASN A 81 -17.04 -21.50 11.05
C ASN A 81 -18.26 -21.16 11.90
#